data_AF-A0A0K0XFG8-F1
#
_entry.id   AF-A0A0K0XFG8-F1
#
_cell.length_a   1.000
_cell.length_b   1.000
_cell.length_c   1.000
_cell.angle_alpha   90.00
_cell.angle_beta   90.00
_cell.angle_gamma   90.00
#
_symmetry.space_group_name_H-M   'P 1'
#
loop_
_entity.id
_entity.type
_entity.pdbx_description
1 polymer ?
#
loop_
_entity_poly.entity_id
_entity_poly.type
_entity_poly.pdbx_seq_one_letter_code
_entity_poly.pdbx_strand_id
1 'polypeptide(L)'
;MRPTPPGSEPPSHTFSPPSGGPSGYPASAYPSQSWQQPKSPKRGNGWKWALGTVALVAVIGVTAAVTSIVVHKEGGGGSQSAQAPTPADRGTSADIASADDTRPVGVIIEDPSCAAATPILETRAAAQRNGWDRRDPSVPVTAWSPETRAQYEAVAQSMLLSADQLIPVAKLTPHRVMRELYEQIIAYSRAYAESVSAYQPEENAALVSTNASTAVSLICAAIKNGSAAARGPLTVQAPARSDLQEAGDGANPARFLTEPNPECAAWEKALNEFDNNTVQWRAIPADIPAGDWTPEQKSITKAVIPVMRRLASQQVGSGEQSGNALWQDFADLSAQYRLAYAEALPTYVASDDALSAVSLRLGSMVNAACRLVER
;
A
#
# COMPACT_ATOMS: atom_id res chain seq x y z
N MET A 1 -7.57 -58.96 46.31
CA MET A 1 -7.26 -57.67 46.97
C MET A 1 -5.83 -57.26 46.66
N ARG A 2 -5.67 -56.34 45.70
CA ARG A 2 -4.61 -55.33 45.59
C ARG A 2 -5.28 -54.12 44.89
N PRO A 3 -4.97 -52.87 45.26
CA PRO A 3 -5.80 -51.72 44.92
C PRO A 3 -5.50 -51.17 43.52
N THR A 4 -6.55 -50.72 42.83
CA THR A 4 -6.49 -49.92 41.59
C THR A 4 -6.17 -48.45 41.90
N PRO A 5 -5.33 -47.77 41.10
CA PRO A 5 -5.13 -46.31 41.20
C PRO A 5 -6.31 -45.53 40.58
N PRO A 6 -6.54 -44.27 41.01
CA PRO A 6 -7.76 -43.52 40.71
C PRO A 6 -7.78 -42.97 39.29
N GLY A 7 -8.99 -42.93 38.73
CA GLY A 7 -9.28 -42.55 37.35
C GLY A 7 -9.00 -41.08 37.06
N SER A 8 -8.41 -40.84 35.89
CA SER A 8 -8.43 -39.55 35.22
C SER A 8 -9.75 -39.41 34.47
N GLU A 9 -10.55 -38.42 34.86
CA GLU A 9 -11.70 -37.94 34.07
C GLU A 9 -11.23 -37.51 32.67
N PRO A 10 -11.97 -37.84 31.59
CA PRO A 10 -11.71 -37.28 30.28
C PRO A 10 -12.18 -35.81 30.25
N PRO A 11 -11.38 -34.86 29.72
CA PRO A 11 -11.83 -33.49 29.59
C PRO A 11 -13.03 -33.40 28.64
N SER A 12 -14.06 -32.68 29.09
CA SER A 12 -15.27 -32.37 28.35
C SER A 12 -14.96 -31.64 27.04
N HIS A 13 -15.21 -32.30 25.91
CA HIS A 13 -15.26 -31.64 24.61
C HIS A 13 -16.57 -30.83 24.49
N THR A 14 -16.55 -29.57 24.91
CA THR A 14 -17.54 -28.59 24.44
C THR A 14 -17.07 -28.05 23.10
N PHE A 15 -17.59 -28.65 22.03
CA PHE A 15 -17.53 -28.10 20.68
C PHE A 15 -18.53 -26.93 20.62
N SER A 16 -18.03 -25.70 20.65
CA SER A 16 -18.81 -24.53 20.24
C SER A 16 -18.65 -24.36 18.73
N PRO A 17 -19.74 -24.19 17.96
CA PRO A 17 -19.65 -23.99 16.52
C PRO A 17 -18.99 -22.63 16.22
N PRO A 18 -18.12 -22.52 15.20
CA PRO A 18 -17.52 -21.25 14.83
C PRO A 18 -18.58 -20.41 14.10
N SER A 19 -18.95 -19.28 14.71
CA SER A 19 -19.68 -18.21 14.05
C SER A 19 -18.79 -17.59 12.97
N GLY A 20 -19.23 -17.73 11.72
CA GLY A 20 -18.51 -17.33 10.53
C GLY A 20 -18.50 -15.82 10.25
N GLY A 21 -17.38 -15.37 9.73
CA GLY A 21 -17.20 -14.16 8.92
C GLY A 21 -16.05 -14.44 7.93
N PRO A 22 -16.15 -14.06 6.64
CA PRO A 22 -15.14 -14.36 5.63
C PRO A 22 -13.97 -13.37 5.75
N SER A 23 -13.16 -13.58 6.77
CA SER A 23 -11.84 -12.96 6.93
C SER A 23 -10.87 -13.99 7.48
N GLY A 24 -10.68 -15.06 6.69
CA GLY A 24 -9.68 -16.10 6.89
C GLY A 24 -8.32 -15.70 6.35
N TYR A 25 -7.82 -14.51 6.70
CA TYR A 25 -6.39 -14.26 6.70
C TYR A 25 -5.95 -14.24 8.16
N PRO A 26 -5.14 -15.21 8.64
CA PRO A 26 -4.37 -14.93 9.83
C PRO A 26 -3.60 -13.65 9.56
N ALA A 27 -3.54 -12.74 10.53
CA ALA A 27 -2.53 -11.70 10.52
C ALA A 27 -1.21 -12.42 10.29
N SER A 28 -0.70 -12.38 9.05
CA SER A 28 0.62 -12.89 8.75
C SER A 28 1.52 -12.12 9.68
N ALA A 29 2.02 -12.80 10.70
CA ALA A 29 3.18 -12.38 11.44
C ALA A 29 4.30 -12.36 10.40
N TYR A 30 4.38 -11.26 9.65
CA TYR A 30 5.61 -10.91 8.96
C TYR A 30 6.67 -10.96 10.05
N PRO A 31 7.72 -11.80 9.91
CA PRO A 31 8.83 -11.71 10.82
C PRO A 31 9.28 -10.25 10.78
N SER A 32 9.22 -9.59 11.93
CA SER A 32 9.88 -8.32 12.13
C SER A 32 11.36 -8.56 11.84
N GLN A 33 11.80 -8.35 10.61
CA GLN A 33 13.19 -8.09 10.36
C GLN A 33 13.48 -6.78 11.06
N SER A 34 14.02 -6.92 12.27
CA SER A 34 14.72 -5.87 12.95
C SER A 34 15.77 -5.34 11.98
N TRP A 35 15.50 -4.19 11.37
CA TRP A 35 16.51 -3.39 10.70
C TRP A 35 17.65 -3.21 11.70
N GLN A 36 18.80 -3.86 11.46
CA GLN A 36 20.00 -3.58 12.23
C GLN A 36 20.39 -2.13 11.95
N GLN A 37 20.07 -1.26 12.91
CA GLN A 37 20.55 0.10 12.96
C GLN A 37 22.10 0.07 12.98
N PRO A 38 22.79 0.89 12.17
CA PRO A 38 24.19 1.19 12.40
C PRO A 38 24.33 1.72 13.83
N LYS A 39 25.27 1.16 14.60
CA LYS A 39 25.53 1.60 15.99
C LYS A 39 25.85 3.10 16.00
N SER A 40 24.90 3.92 16.41
CA SER A 40 25.14 5.33 16.71
C SER A 40 26.07 5.44 17.92
N PRO A 41 27.12 6.27 17.87
CA PRO A 41 28.04 6.42 18.99
C PRO A 41 27.31 7.00 20.21
N LYS A 42 27.56 6.39 21.37
CA LYS A 42 26.96 6.76 22.66
C LYS A 42 27.19 8.25 22.96
N ARG A 43 26.12 9.01 23.12
CA ARG A 43 26.15 10.33 23.79
C ARG A 43 25.03 10.40 24.82
N GLY A 44 25.41 10.88 26.01
CA GLY A 44 24.71 10.69 27.28
C GLY A 44 23.37 11.39 27.46
N ASN A 45 22.66 10.91 28.47
CA ASN A 45 21.36 11.37 28.97
C ASN A 45 21.25 12.89 29.10
N GLY A 46 20.18 13.46 28.53
CA GLY A 46 19.64 14.74 28.98
C GLY A 46 19.12 15.65 27.87
N TRP A 47 17.94 15.37 27.32
CA TRP A 47 16.95 16.41 26.96
C TRP A 47 15.62 15.73 26.62
N LYS A 48 14.62 15.85 27.51
CA LYS A 48 13.22 15.56 27.19
C LYS A 48 12.56 16.89 26.81
N TRP A 49 11.82 16.89 25.72
CA TRP A 49 10.96 17.96 25.18
C TRP A 49 11.68 19.09 24.42
N ALA A 50 11.68 18.98 23.09
CA ALA A 50 11.48 20.08 22.12
C ALA A 50 11.88 19.62 20.70
N LEU A 51 10.99 18.93 19.97
CA LEU A 51 11.19 18.67 18.53
C LEU A 51 9.85 18.79 17.77
N GLY A 52 9.23 19.97 17.85
CA GLY A 52 8.07 20.35 17.04
C GLY A 52 8.39 21.27 15.86
N THR A 53 9.64 21.70 15.68
CA THR A 53 9.94 22.85 14.79
C THR A 53 11.22 22.76 13.95
N VAL A 54 11.95 21.64 13.94
CA VAL A 54 13.22 21.54 13.18
C VAL A 54 13.11 20.74 11.87
N ALA A 55 12.01 20.00 11.64
CA ALA A 55 11.86 19.18 10.43
C ALA A 55 11.55 20.01 9.15
N LEU A 56 11.01 21.23 9.27
CA LEU A 56 10.59 22.03 8.11
C LEU A 56 11.78 22.64 7.33
N VAL A 57 12.90 22.94 8.00
CA VAL A 57 14.05 23.62 7.37
C VAL A 57 14.94 22.66 6.59
N ALA A 58 14.97 21.38 6.96
CA ALA A 58 15.78 20.37 6.25
C ALA A 58 15.18 19.98 4.88
N VAL A 59 13.87 20.12 4.69
CA VAL A 59 13.19 19.76 3.43
C VAL A 59 13.45 20.81 2.33
N ILE A 60 13.56 22.10 2.68
CA ILE A 60 13.80 23.17 1.69
C ILE A 60 15.24 23.11 1.15
N GLY A 61 16.22 22.71 1.97
CA GLY A 61 17.63 22.67 1.57
C GLY A 61 17.98 21.63 0.50
N VAL A 62 17.25 20.50 0.44
CA VAL A 62 17.53 19.43 -0.52
C VAL A 62 16.92 19.72 -1.90
N THR A 63 15.79 20.45 -1.96
CA THR A 63 15.16 20.86 -3.23
C THR A 63 16.01 21.86 -4.03
N ALA A 64 16.71 22.79 -3.38
CA ALA A 64 17.54 23.77 -4.08
C ALA A 64 18.82 23.16 -4.69
N ALA A 65 19.33 22.06 -4.13
CA ALA A 65 20.57 21.43 -4.60
C ALA A 65 20.36 20.64 -5.91
N VAL A 66 19.17 20.10 -6.16
CA VAL A 66 18.90 19.26 -7.35
C VAL A 66 18.48 20.11 -8.56
N THR A 67 17.82 21.25 -8.37
CA THR A 67 17.52 22.19 -9.48
C THR A 67 18.74 23.00 -9.95
N SER A 68 19.79 23.12 -9.13
CA SER A 68 20.97 23.94 -9.47
C SER A 68 22.00 23.25 -10.38
N ILE A 69 21.86 21.95 -10.62
CA ILE A 69 22.83 21.18 -11.42
C ILE A 69 22.42 21.07 -12.91
N VAL A 70 21.19 21.45 -13.28
CA VAL A 70 20.68 21.30 -14.66
C VAL A 70 20.61 22.63 -15.44
N VAL A 71 20.89 23.79 -14.81
CA VAL A 71 20.94 25.07 -15.53
C VAL A 71 22.26 25.78 -15.26
N HIS A 72 23.33 25.28 -15.87
CA HIS A 72 24.51 26.09 -16.16
C HIS A 72 25.27 25.51 -17.37
N LYS A 73 24.82 25.87 -18.59
CA LYS A 73 25.73 26.01 -19.73
C LYS A 73 25.17 26.94 -20.81
N GLU A 74 25.85 28.10 -20.92
CA GLU A 74 26.09 28.92 -22.11
C GLU A 74 24.92 29.68 -22.80
N GLY A 75 24.72 30.94 -22.36
CA GLY A 75 25.16 32.16 -23.08
C GLY A 75 24.63 32.47 -24.49
N GLY A 76 24.00 33.65 -24.63
CA GLY A 76 23.89 34.39 -25.91
C GLY A 76 22.69 35.32 -26.00
N GLY A 77 22.92 36.64 -25.98
CA GLY A 77 21.88 37.68 -25.90
C GLY A 77 21.05 37.91 -27.17
N GLY A 78 19.90 38.55 -26.98
CA GLY A 78 19.03 38.99 -28.07
C GLY A 78 17.69 39.52 -27.54
N SER A 79 17.62 40.82 -27.30
CA SER A 79 16.43 41.56 -26.88
C SER A 79 15.34 41.51 -27.96
N GLN A 80 14.14 41.03 -27.63
CA GLN A 80 12.91 41.40 -28.33
C GLN A 80 11.71 41.29 -27.38
N SER A 81 11.07 42.43 -27.16
CA SER A 81 9.79 42.61 -26.49
C SER A 81 8.65 42.33 -27.48
N ALA A 82 7.68 41.48 -27.10
CA ALA A 82 6.24 41.72 -27.29
C ALA A 82 5.38 40.54 -26.81
N GLN A 83 4.26 40.93 -26.18
CA GLN A 83 3.04 40.17 -25.87
C GLN A 83 3.09 39.21 -24.68
N ALA A 84 2.67 39.77 -23.54
CA ALA A 84 2.18 39.01 -22.40
C ALA A 84 0.96 38.17 -22.81
N PRO A 85 0.96 36.85 -22.61
CA PRO A 85 -0.27 36.07 -22.68
C PRO A 85 -1.11 36.44 -21.46
N THR A 86 -2.38 36.79 -21.70
CA THR A 86 -3.44 36.77 -20.68
C THR A 86 -3.32 35.50 -19.83
N PRO A 87 -3.36 35.57 -18.48
CA PRO A 87 -3.38 34.39 -17.65
C PRO A 87 -4.74 33.71 -17.84
N ALA A 88 -4.79 32.72 -18.72
CA ALA A 88 -5.79 31.67 -18.60
C ALA A 88 -5.49 30.92 -17.30
N ASP A 89 -6.52 30.60 -16.52
CA ASP A 89 -6.48 29.72 -15.37
C ASP A 89 -5.82 28.37 -15.75
N ARG A 90 -4.49 28.29 -15.65
CA ARG A 90 -3.71 27.04 -15.61
C ARG A 90 -3.53 26.55 -14.17
N GLY A 91 -4.42 26.97 -13.28
CA GLY A 91 -4.31 26.73 -11.85
C GLY A 91 -4.80 25.34 -11.47
N THR A 92 -3.89 24.35 -11.47
CA THR A 92 -3.78 23.20 -10.54
C THR A 92 -2.89 22.10 -11.12
N SER A 93 -2.96 21.85 -12.45
CA SER A 93 -2.25 20.74 -13.10
C SER A 93 -0.79 21.03 -13.45
N ALA A 94 -0.44 22.29 -13.74
CA ALA A 94 0.92 22.67 -14.15
C ALA A 94 2.00 22.43 -13.08
N ASP A 95 1.60 22.24 -11.82
CA ASP A 95 2.49 21.99 -10.67
C ASP A 95 2.58 20.50 -10.28
N ILE A 96 1.96 19.59 -11.04
CA ILE A 96 1.94 18.15 -10.75
C ILE A 96 2.92 17.43 -11.68
N ALA A 97 3.96 16.81 -11.13
CA ALA A 97 5.03 16.16 -11.91
C ALA A 97 4.54 15.01 -12.81
N SER A 98 3.43 14.38 -12.45
CA SER A 98 2.79 13.29 -13.19
C SER A 98 1.59 13.74 -14.05
N ALA A 99 1.41 15.04 -14.28
CA ALA A 99 0.27 15.56 -15.06
C ALA A 99 0.22 14.99 -16.49
N ASP A 100 1.40 14.84 -17.11
CA ASP A 100 1.53 14.34 -18.49
C ASP A 100 1.86 12.83 -18.56
N ASP A 101 1.86 12.12 -17.42
CA ASP A 101 2.15 10.68 -17.41
C ASP A 101 0.95 9.89 -17.93
N THR A 102 0.97 9.64 -19.24
CA THR A 102 -0.07 8.89 -19.99
C THR A 102 0.36 7.45 -20.32
N ARG A 103 1.51 7.02 -19.80
CA ARG A 103 2.06 5.70 -20.10
C ARG A 103 1.21 4.61 -19.45
N PRO A 104 1.22 3.38 -20.01
CA PRO A 104 0.63 2.23 -19.36
C PRO A 104 1.24 1.98 -17.99
N VAL A 105 0.42 1.48 -17.07
CA VAL A 105 0.89 1.11 -15.74
C VAL A 105 1.85 -0.08 -15.84
N GLY A 106 2.96 0.01 -15.12
CA GLY A 106 4.01 -1.00 -15.04
C GLY A 106 4.58 -1.08 -13.63
N VAL A 107 5.52 -2.01 -13.41
CA VAL A 107 6.30 -2.03 -12.17
C VAL A 107 7.09 -0.72 -12.05
N ILE A 108 6.95 -0.04 -10.92
CA ILE A 108 7.65 1.22 -10.67
C ILE A 108 9.06 0.89 -10.21
N ILE A 109 10.03 1.21 -11.07
CA ILE A 109 11.45 0.88 -10.89
C ILE A 109 12.25 1.99 -10.19
N GLU A 110 11.77 3.23 -10.26
CA GLU A 110 12.24 4.37 -9.48
C GLU A 110 11.05 5.27 -9.12
N ASP A 111 11.11 5.97 -7.99
CA ASP A 111 10.21 7.08 -7.70
C ASP A 111 10.88 8.01 -6.68
N PRO A 112 11.20 9.28 -7.01
CA PRO A 112 11.87 10.19 -6.10
C PRO A 112 11.00 10.57 -4.88
N SER A 113 9.68 10.45 -4.97
CA SER A 113 8.76 10.74 -3.85
C SER A 113 8.92 9.77 -2.68
N CYS A 114 9.47 8.57 -2.92
CA CYS A 114 9.74 7.58 -1.87
C CYS A 114 10.62 8.12 -0.74
N ALA A 115 11.57 9.02 -1.05
CA ALA A 115 12.45 9.63 -0.04
C ALA A 115 11.66 10.48 0.97
N ALA A 116 10.61 11.18 0.52
CA ALA A 116 9.74 11.97 1.38
C ALA A 116 8.64 11.12 2.03
N ALA A 117 8.04 10.18 1.28
CA ALA A 117 6.93 9.36 1.75
C ALA A 117 7.32 8.39 2.88
N THR A 118 8.50 7.77 2.79
CA THR A 118 8.93 6.71 3.72
C THR A 118 8.86 7.14 5.20
N PRO A 119 9.51 8.22 5.65
CA PRO A 119 9.45 8.62 7.06
C PRO A 119 8.04 9.01 7.54
N ILE A 120 7.19 9.55 6.66
CA ILE A 120 5.78 9.87 6.97
C ILE A 120 5.02 8.58 7.27
N LEU A 121 5.12 7.59 6.38
CA LEU A 121 4.41 6.33 6.49
C LEU A 121 4.96 5.45 7.63
N GLU A 122 6.26 5.50 7.92
CA GLU A 122 6.85 4.83 9.08
C GLU A 122 6.34 5.40 10.40
N THR A 123 6.22 6.73 10.50
CA THR A 123 5.65 7.41 11.68
C THR A 123 4.19 7.02 11.87
N ARG A 124 3.40 6.99 10.78
CA ARG A 124 2.02 6.51 10.79
C ARG A 124 1.93 5.06 11.26
N ALA A 125 2.73 4.17 10.70
CA ALA A 125 2.75 2.76 11.08
C ALA A 125 3.14 2.57 12.57
N ALA A 126 4.03 3.42 13.11
CA ALA A 126 4.37 3.39 14.52
C ALA A 126 3.17 3.76 15.42
N ALA A 127 2.37 4.75 15.03
CA ALA A 127 1.15 5.11 15.75
C ALA A 127 0.10 3.97 15.72
N GLN A 128 -0.03 3.28 14.59
CA GLN A 128 -0.96 2.14 14.44
C GLN A 128 -0.58 0.95 15.33
N ARG A 129 0.71 0.76 15.63
CA ARG A 129 1.21 -0.30 16.53
C ARG A 129 0.92 -0.07 18.01
N ASN A 130 0.16 0.96 18.38
CA ASN A 130 -0.26 1.23 19.77
C ASN A 130 -1.39 0.29 20.27
N GLY A 131 -1.46 -0.93 19.75
CA GLY A 131 -2.52 -1.91 20.05
C GLY A 131 -3.77 -1.78 19.17
N TRP A 132 -3.86 -0.75 18.33
CA TRP A 132 -4.98 -0.60 17.38
C TRP A 132 -5.01 -1.71 16.33
N ASP A 133 -3.87 -2.29 15.99
CA ASP A 133 -3.74 -3.48 15.13
C ASP A 133 -4.33 -4.75 15.75
N ARG A 134 -4.51 -4.78 17.07
CA ARG A 134 -5.04 -5.93 17.83
C ARG A 134 -6.46 -5.71 18.34
N ARG A 135 -7.08 -4.59 17.99
CA ARG A 135 -8.44 -4.25 18.39
C ARG A 135 -9.44 -5.21 17.73
N ASP A 136 -10.61 -5.33 18.33
CA ASP A 136 -11.77 -5.91 17.67
C ASP A 136 -12.48 -4.81 16.86
N PRO A 137 -12.41 -4.83 15.52
CA PRO A 137 -13.08 -3.83 14.68
C PRO A 137 -14.60 -4.02 14.62
N SER A 138 -15.15 -5.11 15.16
CA SER A 138 -16.59 -5.38 15.19
C SER A 138 -17.34 -4.65 16.32
N VAL A 139 -16.60 -3.98 17.22
CA VAL A 139 -17.19 -3.28 18.36
C VAL A 139 -17.54 -1.83 17.98
N PRO A 140 -18.82 -1.41 18.06
CA PRO A 140 -19.24 -0.05 17.74
C PRO A 140 -18.79 0.96 18.80
N VAL A 141 -18.75 2.25 18.44
CA VAL A 141 -18.27 3.35 19.31
C VAL A 141 -18.98 3.42 20.68
N THR A 142 -20.24 3.00 20.75
CA THR A 142 -21.05 2.97 21.98
C THR A 142 -20.59 1.93 23.00
N ALA A 143 -19.85 0.92 22.54
CA ALA A 143 -19.34 -0.18 23.36
C ALA A 143 -17.83 -0.08 23.64
N TRP A 144 -17.16 0.99 23.21
CA TRP A 144 -15.73 1.17 23.46
C TRP A 144 -15.43 1.49 24.92
N SER A 145 -14.37 0.88 25.44
CA SER A 145 -13.72 1.36 26.66
C SER A 145 -13.01 2.70 26.40
N PRO A 146 -12.67 3.48 27.45
CA PRO A 146 -11.86 4.68 27.30
C PRO A 146 -10.53 4.43 26.58
N GLU A 147 -9.89 3.29 26.83
CA GLU A 147 -8.62 2.90 26.21
C GLU A 147 -8.80 2.61 24.71
N THR A 148 -9.84 1.86 24.34
CA THR A 148 -10.17 1.60 22.93
C THR A 148 -10.45 2.92 22.21
N ARG A 149 -11.26 3.80 22.81
CA ARG A 149 -11.54 5.11 22.23
C ARG A 149 -10.26 5.92 21.99
N ALA A 150 -9.38 5.99 22.99
CA ALA A 150 -8.09 6.69 22.85
C ALA A 150 -7.21 6.09 21.73
N GLN A 151 -7.24 4.77 21.51
CA GLN A 151 -6.53 4.13 20.40
C GLN A 151 -7.10 4.54 19.03
N TYR A 152 -8.42 4.53 18.86
CA TYR A 152 -9.07 4.95 17.62
C TYR A 152 -8.79 6.42 17.31
N GLU A 153 -8.90 7.30 18.31
CA GLU A 153 -8.62 8.74 18.20
C GLU A 153 -7.14 9.01 17.86
N ALA A 154 -6.20 8.30 18.50
CA ALA A 154 -4.77 8.45 18.21
C ALA A 154 -4.44 8.04 16.76
N VAL A 155 -5.04 6.96 16.26
CA VAL A 155 -4.86 6.55 14.87
C VAL A 155 -5.54 7.52 13.91
N ALA A 156 -6.75 8.02 14.21
CA ALA A 156 -7.40 9.04 13.39
C ALA A 156 -6.54 10.29 13.26
N GLN A 157 -6.00 10.80 14.36
CA GLN A 157 -5.09 11.95 14.36
C GLN A 157 -3.83 11.67 13.55
N SER A 158 -3.24 10.48 13.68
CA SER A 158 -2.07 10.08 12.88
C SER A 158 -2.39 10.01 11.38
N MET A 159 -3.57 9.50 11.02
CA MET A 159 -4.03 9.43 9.63
C MET A 159 -4.21 10.82 9.03
N LEU A 160 -4.84 11.76 9.77
CA LEU A 160 -4.99 13.16 9.34
C LEU A 160 -3.63 13.85 9.11
N LEU A 161 -2.72 13.75 10.08
CA LEU A 161 -1.38 14.34 9.96
C LEU A 161 -0.62 13.79 8.76
N SER A 162 -0.67 12.47 8.55
CA SER A 162 -0.02 11.85 7.40
C SER A 162 -0.67 12.27 6.08
N ALA A 163 -1.99 12.44 6.04
CA ALA A 163 -2.70 12.91 4.85
C ALA A 163 -2.21 14.31 4.44
N ASP A 164 -2.14 15.25 5.38
CA ASP A 164 -1.67 16.61 5.09
C ASP A 164 -0.21 16.63 4.63
N GLN A 165 0.64 15.80 5.23
CA GLN A 165 2.05 15.66 4.83
C GLN A 165 2.24 15.02 3.46
N LEU A 166 1.30 14.20 2.99
CA LEU A 166 1.37 13.53 1.69
C LEU A 166 0.89 14.40 0.52
N ILE A 167 0.13 15.48 0.77
CA ILE A 167 -0.30 16.42 -0.29
C ILE A 167 0.88 16.92 -1.14
N PRO A 168 1.96 17.49 -0.56
CA PRO A 168 3.10 17.92 -1.37
C PRO A 168 3.86 16.74 -1.99
N VAL A 169 3.85 15.55 -1.36
CA VAL A 169 4.50 14.34 -1.90
C VAL A 169 3.81 13.86 -3.17
N ALA A 170 2.47 13.89 -3.20
CA ALA A 170 1.67 13.53 -4.37
C ALA A 170 1.98 14.40 -5.60
N LYS A 171 2.35 15.67 -5.39
CA LYS A 171 2.76 16.58 -6.49
C LYS A 171 4.13 16.26 -7.07
N LEU A 172 5.01 15.62 -6.28
CA LEU A 172 6.41 15.37 -6.65
C LEU A 172 6.62 14.07 -7.42
N THR A 173 5.70 13.10 -7.31
CA THR A 173 5.88 11.82 -8.02
C THR A 173 5.66 12.01 -9.53
N PRO A 174 6.58 11.51 -10.37
CA PRO A 174 6.43 11.50 -11.82
C PRO A 174 5.52 10.37 -12.31
N HIS A 175 5.08 9.46 -11.43
CA HIS A 175 4.22 8.33 -11.77
C HIS A 175 2.78 8.62 -11.40
N ARG A 176 1.87 8.60 -12.39
CA ARG A 176 0.44 8.82 -12.19
C ARG A 176 -0.14 7.92 -11.09
N VAL A 177 0.09 6.62 -11.18
CA VAL A 177 -0.48 5.66 -10.22
C VAL A 177 0.08 5.82 -8.79
N MET A 178 1.29 6.36 -8.62
CA MET A 178 1.82 6.70 -7.29
C MET A 178 1.10 7.92 -6.71
N ARG A 179 0.85 8.95 -7.54
CA ARG A 179 0.03 10.10 -7.14
C ARG A 179 -1.34 9.63 -6.68
N GLU A 180 -1.99 8.78 -7.46
CA GLU A 180 -3.31 8.22 -7.15
C GLU A 180 -3.30 7.43 -5.84
N LEU A 181 -2.26 6.62 -5.57
CA LEU A 181 -2.12 5.95 -4.28
C LEU A 181 -1.98 6.93 -3.11
N TYR A 182 -1.19 8.00 -3.24
CA TYR A 182 -1.12 9.05 -2.22
C TYR A 182 -2.46 9.72 -2.00
N GLU A 183 -3.18 10.04 -3.08
CA GLU A 183 -4.51 10.62 -3.04
C GLU A 183 -5.52 9.70 -2.34
N GLN A 184 -5.46 8.39 -2.58
CA GLN A 184 -6.33 7.43 -1.88
C GLN A 184 -5.94 7.26 -0.40
N ILE A 185 -4.66 7.38 -0.05
CA ILE A 185 -4.25 7.46 1.36
C ILE A 185 -4.88 8.68 2.03
N ILE A 186 -4.85 9.85 1.37
CA ILE A 186 -5.41 11.10 1.88
C ILE A 186 -6.94 10.98 2.05
N ALA A 187 -7.64 10.61 0.99
CA ALA A 187 -9.11 10.55 0.96
C ALA A 187 -9.67 9.60 2.01
N TYR A 188 -9.16 8.37 2.09
CA TYR A 188 -9.64 7.37 3.04
C TYR A 188 -9.15 7.62 4.48
N SER A 189 -8.02 8.31 4.67
CA SER A 189 -7.58 8.75 6.01
C SER A 189 -8.55 9.76 6.60
N ARG A 190 -8.99 10.74 5.80
CA ARG A 190 -9.97 11.75 6.21
C ARG A 190 -11.33 11.13 6.48
N ALA A 191 -11.81 10.28 5.57
CA ALA A 191 -13.07 9.55 5.75
C ALA A 191 -13.08 8.71 7.05
N TYR A 192 -11.98 8.02 7.36
CA TYR A 192 -11.88 7.30 8.63
C TYR A 192 -11.92 8.23 9.83
N ALA A 193 -11.12 9.31 9.82
CA ALA A 193 -11.07 10.25 10.95
C ALA A 193 -12.43 10.89 11.24
N GLU A 194 -13.18 11.25 10.19
CA GLU A 194 -14.56 11.76 10.30
C GLU A 194 -15.51 10.71 10.91
N SER A 195 -15.35 9.44 10.53
CA SER A 195 -16.20 8.35 11.02
C SER A 195 -15.98 7.99 12.49
N VAL A 196 -14.81 8.28 13.09
CA VAL A 196 -14.44 7.77 14.43
C VAL A 196 -15.45 8.12 15.52
N SER A 197 -16.01 9.34 15.48
CA SER A 197 -17.00 9.79 16.47
C SER A 197 -18.32 9.01 16.43
N ALA A 198 -18.64 8.40 15.28
CA ALA A 198 -19.85 7.63 15.02
C ALA A 198 -19.55 6.20 14.55
N TYR A 199 -18.35 5.69 14.86
CA TYR A 199 -17.79 4.49 14.22
C TYR A 199 -18.74 3.29 14.24
N GLN A 200 -18.95 2.74 13.04
CA GLN A 200 -19.61 1.46 12.81
C GLN A 200 -18.62 0.45 12.19
N PRO A 201 -18.69 -0.84 12.57
CA PRO A 201 -17.80 -1.87 12.07
C PRO A 201 -17.68 -1.99 10.54
N GLU A 202 -18.82 -1.86 9.84
CA GLU A 202 -18.93 -2.07 8.40
C GLU A 202 -18.38 -0.86 7.60
N GLU A 203 -18.25 0.30 8.24
CA GLU A 203 -17.84 1.56 7.60
C GLU A 203 -16.33 1.84 7.74
N ASN A 204 -15.50 0.80 7.66
CA ASN A 204 -14.09 0.90 8.05
C ASN A 204 -13.15 1.40 6.93
N ALA A 205 -13.22 2.69 6.62
CA ALA A 205 -12.32 3.38 5.68
C ALA A 205 -10.81 3.24 6.01
N ALA A 206 -10.45 2.95 7.26
CA ALA A 206 -9.05 2.78 7.66
C ALA A 206 -8.38 1.58 6.98
N LEU A 207 -9.13 0.53 6.62
CA LEU A 207 -8.57 -0.63 5.93
C LEU A 207 -8.06 -0.27 4.54
N VAL A 208 -8.84 0.51 3.78
CA VAL A 208 -8.42 0.99 2.45
C VAL A 208 -7.16 1.83 2.57
N SER A 209 -7.18 2.82 3.47
CA SER A 209 -6.04 3.73 3.67
C SER A 209 -4.77 3.02 4.17
N THR A 210 -4.92 1.98 5.01
CA THR A 210 -3.80 1.19 5.52
C THR A 210 -3.19 0.32 4.42
N ASN A 211 -4.02 -0.36 3.63
CA ASN A 211 -3.54 -1.15 2.49
C ASN A 211 -2.85 -0.28 1.43
N ALA A 212 -3.41 0.89 1.10
CA ALA A 212 -2.80 1.86 0.19
C ALA A 212 -1.41 2.32 0.70
N SER A 213 -1.31 2.70 1.99
CA SER A 213 -0.02 3.11 2.56
C SER A 213 1.01 1.99 2.61
N THR A 214 0.56 0.76 2.88
CA THR A 214 1.46 -0.39 2.89
C THR A 214 1.92 -0.73 1.48
N ALA A 215 1.05 -0.61 0.47
CA ALA A 215 1.42 -0.76 -0.93
C ALA A 215 2.52 0.25 -1.32
N VAL A 216 2.36 1.54 -0.98
CA VAL A 216 3.38 2.56 -1.22
C VAL A 216 4.70 2.23 -0.51
N SER A 217 4.66 1.86 0.77
CA SER A 217 5.88 1.46 1.50
C SER A 217 6.59 0.26 0.85
N LEU A 218 5.83 -0.73 0.35
CA LEU A 218 6.37 -1.90 -0.32
C LEU A 218 6.91 -1.60 -1.72
N ILE A 219 6.28 -0.69 -2.47
CA ILE A 219 6.80 -0.18 -3.75
C ILE A 219 8.17 0.47 -3.49
N CYS A 220 8.25 1.38 -2.52
CA CYS A 220 9.52 2.02 -2.14
C CYS A 220 10.57 1.02 -1.66
N ALA A 221 10.17 -0.04 -0.96
CA ALA A 221 11.08 -1.12 -0.55
C ALA A 221 11.58 -1.95 -1.75
N ALA A 222 10.72 -2.28 -2.71
CA ALA A 222 11.08 -3.00 -3.92
C ALA A 222 12.05 -2.21 -4.80
N ILE A 223 11.88 -0.88 -4.88
CA ILE A 223 12.82 0.04 -5.51
C ILE A 223 14.16 0.02 -4.76
N LYS A 224 14.14 0.27 -3.46
CA LYS A 224 15.35 0.34 -2.62
C LYS A 224 16.17 -0.95 -2.64
N ASN A 225 15.51 -2.10 -2.64
CA ASN A 225 16.15 -3.41 -2.61
C ASN A 225 16.49 -3.95 -4.01
N GLY A 226 16.17 -3.19 -5.07
CA GLY A 226 16.50 -3.51 -6.45
C GLY A 226 15.63 -4.58 -7.12
N SER A 227 14.66 -5.18 -6.42
CA SER A 227 13.78 -6.20 -7.01
C SER A 227 12.84 -5.61 -8.06
N ALA A 228 12.37 -4.37 -7.88
CA ALA A 228 11.58 -3.69 -8.90
C ALA A 228 12.37 -3.56 -10.22
N ALA A 229 13.59 -3.01 -10.16
CA ALA A 229 14.44 -2.82 -11.34
C ALA A 229 14.88 -4.16 -11.98
N ALA A 230 15.14 -5.18 -11.16
CA ALA A 230 15.59 -6.49 -11.65
C ALA A 230 14.46 -7.28 -12.35
N ARG A 231 13.21 -7.14 -11.90
CA ARG A 231 12.08 -7.98 -12.35
C ARG A 231 11.07 -7.25 -13.22
N GLY A 232 10.90 -5.94 -13.04
CA GLY A 232 9.95 -5.12 -13.78
C GLY A 232 10.08 -5.24 -15.30
N PRO A 233 11.29 -5.14 -15.89
CA PRO A 233 11.48 -5.27 -17.34
C PRO A 233 11.12 -6.64 -17.93
N LEU A 234 10.91 -7.67 -17.11
CA LEU A 234 10.52 -9.02 -17.55
C LEU A 234 9.02 -9.16 -17.78
N THR A 235 8.23 -8.15 -17.40
CA THR A 235 6.77 -8.16 -17.53
C THR A 235 6.31 -7.64 -18.89
N VAL A 236 5.18 -8.18 -19.37
CA VAL A 236 4.46 -7.57 -20.48
C VAL A 236 3.72 -6.36 -19.96
N GLN A 237 3.98 -5.19 -20.55
CA GLN A 237 3.32 -3.95 -20.17
C GLN A 237 1.80 -4.05 -20.32
N ALA A 238 1.07 -3.35 -19.45
CA ALA A 238 -0.37 -3.16 -19.62
C ALA A 238 -0.67 -2.45 -20.96
N PRO A 239 -1.86 -2.64 -21.54
CA PRO A 239 -2.26 -1.90 -22.73
C PRO A 239 -2.32 -0.39 -22.42
N ALA A 240 -1.99 0.43 -23.42
CA ALA A 240 -2.20 1.88 -23.32
C ALA A 240 -3.70 2.20 -23.29
N ARG A 241 -4.08 3.23 -22.55
CA ARG A 241 -5.47 3.63 -22.33
C ARG A 241 -5.66 5.11 -22.60
N SER A 242 -6.85 5.48 -23.09
CA SER A 242 -7.23 6.86 -23.38
C SER A 242 -8.15 7.48 -22.32
N ASP A 243 -8.71 6.67 -21.43
CA ASP A 243 -9.67 7.03 -20.39
C ASP A 243 -8.99 7.28 -19.03
N LEU A 244 -7.89 8.03 -19.05
CA LEU A 244 -7.15 8.36 -17.83
C LEU A 244 -7.87 9.44 -17.03
N GLN A 245 -7.85 9.30 -15.70
CA GLN A 245 -8.34 10.34 -14.81
C GLN A 245 -7.38 11.54 -14.85
N GLU A 246 -7.89 12.72 -15.19
CA GLU A 246 -7.11 13.96 -15.07
C GLU A 246 -6.76 14.23 -13.61
N ALA A 247 -5.58 14.81 -13.39
CA ALA A 247 -5.14 15.19 -12.05
C ALA A 247 -6.11 16.23 -11.45
N GLY A 248 -6.82 15.84 -10.39
CA GLY A 248 -7.83 16.67 -9.71
C GLY A 248 -7.26 17.58 -8.63
N ASP A 249 -8.10 17.98 -7.66
CA ASP A 249 -7.64 18.71 -6.47
C ASP A 249 -6.80 17.80 -5.57
N GLY A 250 -5.49 17.83 -5.76
CA GLY A 250 -4.54 17.07 -4.93
C GLY A 250 -4.54 17.44 -3.44
N ALA A 251 -5.14 18.58 -3.05
CA ALA A 251 -5.33 18.92 -1.63
C ALA A 251 -6.56 18.24 -1.03
N ASN A 252 -7.57 17.92 -1.83
CA ASN A 252 -8.81 17.26 -1.42
C ASN A 252 -9.23 16.15 -2.41
N PRO A 253 -8.43 15.09 -2.54
CA PRO A 253 -8.76 13.99 -3.43
C PRO A 253 -10.03 13.26 -2.97
N ALA A 254 -10.81 12.81 -3.95
CA ALA A 254 -11.98 11.97 -3.70
C ALA A 254 -11.57 10.49 -3.52
N ARG A 255 -12.40 9.76 -2.76
CA ARG A 255 -12.31 8.29 -2.73
C ARG A 255 -12.62 7.75 -4.12
N PHE A 256 -11.81 6.82 -4.61
CA PHE A 256 -12.02 6.24 -5.93
C PHE A 256 -13.34 5.47 -6.01
N LEU A 257 -13.84 4.94 -4.90
CA LEU A 257 -15.11 4.21 -4.83
C LEU A 257 -15.99 4.79 -3.71
N THR A 258 -17.18 5.22 -4.07
CA THR A 258 -18.17 5.83 -3.15
C THR A 258 -19.55 5.20 -3.22
N GLU A 259 -19.81 4.40 -4.25
CA GLU A 259 -21.05 3.66 -4.50
C GLU A 259 -20.73 2.21 -4.87
N PRO A 260 -21.65 1.25 -4.65
CA PRO A 260 -21.48 -0.14 -5.08
C PRO A 260 -21.09 -0.25 -6.56
N ASN A 261 -20.18 -1.19 -6.87
CA ASN A 261 -19.78 -1.50 -8.23
C ASN A 261 -20.04 -2.98 -8.54
N PRO A 262 -20.61 -3.33 -9.71
CA PRO A 262 -20.91 -4.72 -10.06
C PRO A 262 -19.67 -5.63 -10.08
N GLU A 263 -18.46 -5.07 -10.23
CA GLU A 263 -17.21 -5.83 -10.24
C GLU A 263 -16.72 -6.26 -8.85
N CYS A 264 -17.30 -5.76 -7.77
CA CYS A 264 -16.85 -6.07 -6.41
C CYS A 264 -16.91 -7.57 -6.08
N ALA A 265 -18.01 -8.24 -6.45
CA ALA A 265 -18.16 -9.68 -6.23
C ALA A 265 -17.17 -10.51 -7.07
N ALA A 266 -16.90 -10.10 -8.31
CA ALA A 266 -15.94 -10.77 -9.19
C ALA A 266 -14.50 -10.60 -8.66
N TRP A 267 -14.16 -9.40 -8.19
CA TRP A 267 -12.87 -9.08 -7.58
C TRP A 267 -12.62 -9.91 -6.31
N GLU A 268 -13.57 -9.93 -5.38
CA GLU A 268 -13.46 -10.71 -4.15
C GLU A 268 -13.31 -12.21 -4.45
N LYS A 269 -14.10 -12.73 -5.39
CA LYS A 269 -14.01 -14.13 -5.83
C LYS A 269 -12.61 -14.46 -6.38
N ALA A 270 -12.02 -13.59 -7.20
CA ALA A 270 -10.69 -13.82 -7.77
C ALA A 270 -9.61 -13.88 -6.67
N LEU A 271 -9.68 -13.01 -5.66
CA LEU A 271 -8.76 -13.03 -4.52
C LEU A 271 -8.93 -14.32 -3.70
N ASN A 272 -10.16 -14.71 -3.38
CA ASN A 272 -10.44 -15.94 -2.63
C ASN A 272 -9.98 -17.20 -3.38
N GLU A 273 -10.20 -17.27 -4.70
CA GLU A 273 -9.68 -18.34 -5.53
C GLU A 273 -8.15 -18.39 -5.52
N PHE A 274 -7.48 -17.23 -5.60
CA PHE A 274 -6.04 -17.17 -5.49
C PHE A 274 -5.55 -17.71 -4.14
N ASP A 275 -6.16 -17.30 -3.04
CA ASP A 275 -5.75 -17.75 -1.71
C ASP A 275 -5.87 -19.26 -1.53
N ASN A 276 -7.00 -19.81 -1.95
CA ASN A 276 -7.26 -21.25 -1.87
C ASN A 276 -6.29 -22.06 -2.72
N ASN A 277 -5.96 -21.57 -3.92
CA ASN A 277 -5.06 -22.25 -4.84
C ASN A 277 -3.57 -22.09 -4.49
N THR A 278 -3.22 -21.28 -3.50
CA THR A 278 -1.83 -20.97 -3.15
C THR A 278 -1.40 -21.41 -1.77
N VAL A 279 -2.24 -22.16 -1.04
CA VAL A 279 -1.97 -22.63 0.33
C VAL A 279 -0.61 -23.33 0.46
N GLN A 280 -0.29 -24.26 -0.44
CA GLN A 280 0.97 -25.01 -0.38
C GLN A 280 2.19 -24.11 -0.66
N TRP A 281 2.08 -23.21 -1.63
CA TRP A 281 3.16 -22.26 -1.94
C TRP A 281 3.43 -21.30 -0.78
N ARG A 282 2.37 -20.78 -0.14
CA ARG A 282 2.49 -19.89 1.05
C ARG A 282 3.10 -20.58 2.27
N ALA A 283 3.10 -21.91 2.32
CA ALA A 283 3.74 -22.67 3.38
C ALA A 283 5.28 -22.76 3.21
N ILE A 284 5.82 -22.38 2.05
CA ILE A 284 7.26 -22.32 1.81
C ILE A 284 7.80 -21.01 2.41
N PRO A 285 8.81 -21.06 3.30
CA PRO A 285 9.41 -19.85 3.84
C PRO A 285 9.99 -18.95 2.75
N ALA A 286 9.57 -17.69 2.72
CA ALA A 286 9.94 -16.72 1.70
C ALA A 286 11.42 -16.28 1.78
N ASP A 287 12.13 -16.60 2.86
CA ASP A 287 13.56 -16.32 3.03
C ASP A 287 14.47 -17.34 2.32
N ILE A 288 13.92 -18.46 1.83
CA ILE A 288 14.69 -19.48 1.11
C ILE A 288 14.76 -19.11 -0.39
N PRO A 289 15.96 -18.85 -0.94
CA PRO A 289 16.12 -18.54 -2.37
C PRO A 289 15.92 -19.77 -3.26
N ALA A 290 15.66 -19.56 -4.55
CA ALA A 290 15.37 -20.63 -5.51
C ALA A 290 16.48 -21.71 -5.61
N GLY A 291 17.74 -21.30 -5.40
CA GLY A 291 18.89 -22.20 -5.40
C GLY A 291 18.80 -23.29 -4.32
N ASP A 292 18.19 -22.96 -3.18
CA ASP A 292 18.16 -23.79 -1.97
C ASP A 292 16.84 -24.57 -1.80
N TRP A 293 15.90 -24.41 -2.73
CA TRP A 293 14.65 -25.16 -2.69
C TRP A 293 14.87 -26.66 -2.92
N THR A 294 14.19 -27.45 -2.10
CA THR A 294 14.00 -28.89 -2.32
C THR A 294 13.27 -29.15 -3.65
N PRO A 295 13.36 -30.37 -4.21
CA PRO A 295 12.60 -30.73 -5.43
C PRO A 295 11.09 -30.50 -5.28
N GLU A 296 10.53 -30.78 -4.11
CA GLU A 296 9.11 -30.57 -3.80
C GLU A 296 8.75 -29.07 -3.83
N GLN A 297 9.53 -28.22 -3.15
CA GLN A 297 9.34 -26.77 -3.17
C GLN A 297 9.44 -26.21 -4.60
N LYS A 298 10.39 -26.68 -5.41
CA LYS A 298 10.50 -26.29 -6.83
C LYS A 298 9.25 -26.68 -7.63
N SER A 299 8.70 -27.85 -7.39
CA SER A 299 7.47 -28.32 -8.03
C SER A 299 6.26 -27.45 -7.65
N ILE A 300 6.06 -27.20 -6.36
CA ILE A 300 4.98 -26.34 -5.83
C ILE A 300 5.09 -24.92 -6.40
N THR A 301 6.28 -24.34 -6.37
CA THR A 301 6.51 -22.99 -6.91
C THR A 301 6.30 -22.93 -8.42
N LYS A 302 6.70 -23.95 -9.17
CA LYS A 302 6.40 -23.99 -10.62
C LYS A 302 4.89 -24.06 -10.89
N ALA A 303 4.15 -24.79 -10.05
CA ALA A 303 2.70 -24.93 -10.19
C ALA A 303 1.92 -23.64 -9.86
N VAL A 304 2.47 -22.74 -9.02
CA VAL A 304 1.78 -21.49 -8.66
C VAL A 304 1.87 -20.40 -9.73
N ILE A 305 2.86 -20.44 -10.62
CA ILE A 305 3.05 -19.45 -11.71
C ILE A 305 1.76 -19.23 -12.53
N PRO A 306 1.10 -20.27 -13.10
CA PRO A 306 -0.15 -20.07 -13.84
C PRO A 306 -1.30 -19.54 -12.96
N VAL A 307 -1.32 -19.83 -11.65
CA VAL A 307 -2.31 -19.28 -10.72
C VAL A 307 -2.12 -17.77 -10.53
N MET A 308 -0.87 -17.33 -10.40
CA MET A 308 -0.52 -15.90 -10.31
C MET A 308 -0.89 -15.14 -11.59
N ARG A 309 -0.61 -15.71 -12.77
CA ARG A 309 -0.98 -15.12 -14.06
C ARG A 309 -2.49 -15.02 -14.23
N ARG A 310 -3.24 -16.05 -13.80
CA ARG A 310 -4.71 -16.01 -13.82
C ARG A 310 -5.28 -14.89 -12.96
N LEU A 311 -4.78 -14.73 -11.72
CA LEU A 311 -5.20 -13.62 -10.87
C LEU A 311 -4.92 -12.28 -11.54
N ALA A 312 -3.71 -12.09 -12.10
CA ALA A 312 -3.36 -10.85 -12.79
C ALA A 312 -4.34 -10.54 -13.93
N SER A 313 -4.68 -11.53 -14.77
CA SER A 313 -5.68 -11.36 -15.83
C SER A 313 -7.08 -11.06 -15.32
N GLN A 314 -7.52 -11.70 -14.23
CA GLN A 314 -8.82 -11.44 -13.61
C GLN A 314 -8.90 -10.01 -13.05
N GLN A 315 -7.81 -9.53 -12.43
CA GLN A 315 -7.74 -8.17 -11.90
C GLN A 315 -7.81 -7.13 -13.02
N VAL A 316 -7.01 -7.27 -14.09
CA VAL A 316 -7.06 -6.37 -15.26
C VAL A 316 -8.46 -6.33 -15.86
N GLY A 317 -9.06 -7.50 -16.13
CA GLY A 317 -10.40 -7.57 -16.71
C GLY A 317 -11.49 -6.95 -15.83
N SER A 318 -11.37 -7.10 -14.51
CA SER A 318 -12.29 -6.45 -13.55
C SER A 318 -12.07 -4.94 -13.49
N GLY A 319 -10.82 -4.47 -13.57
CA GLY A 319 -10.49 -3.05 -13.71
C GLY A 319 -11.14 -2.43 -14.95
N GLU A 320 -10.99 -3.08 -16.11
CA GLU A 320 -11.63 -2.67 -17.37
C GLU A 320 -13.16 -2.60 -17.28
N GLN A 321 -13.79 -3.58 -16.63
CA GLN A 321 -15.26 -3.67 -16.50
C GLN A 321 -15.82 -2.73 -15.43
N SER A 322 -14.98 -2.23 -14.51
CA SER A 322 -15.42 -1.38 -13.40
C SER A 322 -15.96 -0.02 -13.83
N GLY A 323 -15.60 0.47 -15.02
CA GLY A 323 -15.89 1.83 -15.47
C GLY A 323 -15.22 2.91 -14.63
N ASN A 324 -14.18 2.56 -13.87
CA ASN A 324 -13.50 3.45 -12.93
C ASN A 324 -12.00 3.49 -13.23
N ALA A 325 -11.53 4.63 -13.75
CA ALA A 325 -10.15 4.81 -14.21
C ALA A 325 -9.09 4.55 -13.12
N LEU A 326 -9.37 4.97 -11.87
CA LEU A 326 -8.48 4.73 -10.72
C LEU A 326 -8.46 3.25 -10.31
N TRP A 327 -9.62 2.59 -10.29
CA TRP A 327 -9.66 1.14 -10.06
C TRP A 327 -8.81 0.43 -11.11
N GLN A 328 -8.98 0.77 -12.38
CA GLN A 328 -8.24 0.14 -13.46
C GLN A 328 -6.71 0.34 -13.31
N ASP A 329 -6.25 1.54 -12.95
CA ASP A 329 -4.82 1.77 -12.67
C ASP A 329 -4.31 0.94 -11.47
N PHE A 330 -5.10 0.77 -10.40
CA PHE A 330 -4.73 -0.11 -9.28
C PHE A 330 -4.74 -1.59 -9.64
N ALA A 331 -5.68 -2.01 -10.48
CA ALA A 331 -5.77 -3.37 -10.99
C ALA A 331 -4.57 -3.71 -11.88
N ASP A 332 -4.23 -2.81 -12.81
CA ASP A 332 -3.06 -2.94 -13.67
C ASP A 332 -1.78 -2.97 -12.82
N LEU A 333 -1.63 -2.08 -11.84
CA LEU A 333 -0.46 -2.06 -10.96
C LEU A 333 -0.33 -3.38 -10.17
N SER A 334 -1.45 -3.87 -9.60
CA SER A 334 -1.48 -5.15 -8.90
C SER A 334 -1.05 -6.31 -9.80
N ALA A 335 -1.58 -6.33 -11.03
CA ALA A 335 -1.27 -7.35 -12.02
C ALA A 335 0.20 -7.30 -12.44
N GLN A 336 0.76 -6.12 -12.68
CA GLN A 336 2.16 -5.95 -13.10
C GLN A 336 3.14 -6.43 -12.02
N TYR A 337 2.92 -6.06 -10.76
CA TYR A 337 3.74 -6.57 -9.66
C TYR A 337 3.58 -8.09 -9.47
N ARG A 338 2.37 -8.63 -9.70
CA ARG A 338 2.13 -10.08 -9.64
C ARG A 338 2.89 -10.83 -10.73
N LEU A 339 2.85 -10.32 -11.96
CA LEU A 339 3.55 -10.90 -13.11
C LEU A 339 5.06 -10.84 -12.88
N ALA A 340 5.60 -9.71 -12.40
CA ALA A 340 7.02 -9.58 -12.09
C ALA A 340 7.47 -10.60 -11.04
N TYR A 341 6.66 -10.83 -10.01
CA TYR A 341 6.95 -11.88 -9.03
C TYR A 341 6.92 -13.29 -9.65
N ALA A 342 5.93 -13.58 -10.49
CA ALA A 342 5.83 -14.87 -11.18
C ALA A 342 7.05 -15.13 -12.10
N GLU A 343 7.54 -14.11 -12.80
CA GLU A 343 8.77 -14.19 -13.61
C GLU A 343 10.04 -14.32 -12.75
N ALA A 344 10.02 -13.82 -11.51
CA ALA A 344 11.14 -13.96 -10.58
C ALA A 344 11.27 -15.38 -10.03
N LEU A 345 10.18 -16.15 -9.91
CA LEU A 345 10.15 -17.45 -9.23
C LEU A 345 11.25 -18.44 -9.65
N PRO A 346 11.60 -18.61 -10.94
CA PRO A 346 12.69 -19.52 -11.35
C PRO A 346 14.08 -19.13 -10.79
N THR A 347 14.28 -17.86 -10.47
CA THR A 347 15.56 -17.29 -9.97
C THR A 347 15.35 -16.49 -8.69
N TYR A 348 14.35 -16.89 -7.90
CA TYR A 348 13.85 -16.14 -6.75
C TYR A 348 14.95 -15.88 -5.72
N VAL A 349 14.96 -14.64 -5.23
CA VAL A 349 15.69 -14.22 -4.02
C VAL A 349 14.74 -13.51 -3.07
N ALA A 350 15.06 -13.49 -1.78
CA ALA A 350 14.15 -12.98 -0.75
C ALA A 350 13.68 -11.51 -0.95
N SER A 351 14.48 -10.67 -1.62
CA SER A 351 14.08 -9.29 -1.94
C SER A 351 12.93 -9.20 -2.95
N ASP A 352 12.66 -10.27 -3.71
CA ASP A 352 11.55 -10.33 -4.66
C ASP A 352 10.19 -10.43 -3.95
N ASP A 353 10.14 -10.85 -2.67
CA ASP A 353 8.89 -10.97 -1.89
C ASP A 353 8.10 -9.65 -1.82
N ALA A 354 8.81 -8.52 -1.83
CA ALA A 354 8.19 -7.20 -1.89
C ALA A 354 7.23 -7.06 -3.09
N LEU A 355 7.54 -7.67 -4.24
CA LEU A 355 6.70 -7.62 -5.44
C LEU A 355 5.36 -8.32 -5.21
N SER A 356 5.40 -9.53 -4.63
CA SER A 356 4.19 -10.27 -4.25
C SER A 356 3.35 -9.48 -3.25
N ALA A 357 4.01 -8.88 -2.25
CA ALA A 357 3.34 -8.10 -1.22
C ALA A 357 2.67 -6.83 -1.77
N VAL A 358 3.28 -6.12 -2.73
CA VAL A 358 2.65 -4.96 -3.40
C VAL A 358 1.34 -5.39 -4.06
N SER A 359 1.37 -6.43 -4.88
CA SER A 359 0.18 -6.97 -5.55
C SER A 359 -0.93 -7.32 -4.55
N LEU A 360 -0.60 -8.02 -3.46
CA LEU A 360 -1.59 -8.38 -2.43
C LEU A 360 -2.21 -7.16 -1.74
N ARG A 361 -1.43 -6.10 -1.47
CA ARG A 361 -1.94 -4.90 -0.81
C ARG A 361 -2.83 -4.06 -1.71
N LEU A 362 -2.51 -3.96 -2.99
CA LEU A 362 -3.39 -3.33 -3.99
C LEU A 362 -4.69 -4.13 -4.15
N GLY A 363 -4.59 -5.45 -4.25
CA GLY A 363 -5.72 -6.38 -4.20
C GLY A 363 -6.66 -6.12 -3.02
N SER A 364 -6.07 -6.07 -1.83
CA SER A 364 -6.78 -5.87 -0.56
C SER A 364 -7.34 -4.46 -0.40
N MET A 365 -6.69 -3.44 -0.96
CA MET A 365 -7.16 -2.05 -0.96
C MET A 365 -8.48 -1.95 -1.73
N VAL A 366 -8.53 -2.49 -2.95
CA VAL A 366 -9.74 -2.48 -3.78
C VAL A 366 -10.85 -3.29 -3.12
N ASN A 367 -10.54 -4.49 -2.60
CA ASN A 367 -11.52 -5.32 -1.90
C ASN A 367 -12.10 -4.64 -0.66
N ALA A 368 -11.26 -3.93 0.11
CA ALA A 368 -11.71 -3.17 1.28
C ALA A 368 -12.61 -1.98 0.88
N ALA A 369 -12.35 -1.35 -0.27
CA ALA A 369 -13.21 -0.27 -0.77
C ALA A 369 -14.57 -0.81 -1.21
N CYS A 370 -14.61 -1.96 -1.88
CA CYS A 370 -15.86 -2.65 -2.24
C CYS A 370 -16.73 -2.93 -1.01
N ARG A 371 -16.15 -3.56 0.02
CA ARG A 371 -16.86 -3.85 1.27
C ARG A 371 -17.33 -2.60 2.00
N LEU A 372 -16.67 -1.45 1.80
CA LEU A 372 -17.07 -0.19 2.42
C LEU A 372 -18.34 0.41 1.79
N VAL A 373 -18.59 0.13 0.51
CA VAL A 373 -19.71 0.71 -0.24
C VAL A 373 -20.88 -0.25 -0.40
N GLU A 374 -20.64 -1.56 -0.25
CA GLU A 374 -21.67 -2.59 -0.14
C GLU A 374 -22.43 -2.40 1.18
N ARG A 375 -23.73 -2.10 1.09
CA ARG A 375 -24.66 -1.92 2.21
C ARG A 375 -25.63 -3.07 2.29
#